data_AF-A0A8H9L8R0-F1
#
_entry.id   AF-A0A8H9L8R0-F1
#
_cell.length_a   1.000
_cell.length_b   1.000
_cell.length_c   1.000
_cell.angle_alpha   90.00
_cell.angle_beta   90.00
_cell.angle_gamma   90.00
#
_symmetry.space_group_name_H-M   'P 1'
#
loop_
_entity.id
_entity.type
_entity.pdbx_description
1 polymer ?
#
loop_
_entity_poly.entity_id
_entity_poly.type
_entity_poly.pdbx_seq_one_letter_code
_entity_poly.pdbx_strand_id
1 'polypeptide(L)'
;MQRPELTAALWGVTDDQLLLALRDPIVRALVTAELPALVQMLEEQRLTRREQGAMLTLSARTVQRIRAGGPQPRLSDDRCLRIYLLVDIHWAVSRLHPDAWMQRPRSHHPYLGRTPAALILSGGIPALLALRRQVHLDWANRGSST
;
A
#
# COMPACT_ATOMS: atom_id res chain seq x y z
N MET A 1 -16.40 -3.28 2.20
CA MET A 1 -15.09 -3.81 2.63
C MET A 1 -14.82 -3.30 4.05
N GLN A 2 -14.76 -4.19 5.05
CA GLN A 2 -14.40 -3.79 6.42
C GLN A 2 -12.95 -3.30 6.45
N ARG A 3 -12.65 -2.31 7.31
CA ARG A 3 -11.28 -1.84 7.50
C ARG A 3 -10.45 -3.01 8.07
N PRO A 4 -9.30 -3.38 7.46
CA PRO A 4 -8.43 -4.40 8.03
C PRO A 4 -8.08 -4.06 9.48
N GLU A 5 -8.00 -5.06 10.36
CA GLU A 5 -7.65 -4.85 11.78
C GLU A 5 -6.34 -4.06 11.92
N LEU A 6 -5.38 -4.34 11.05
CA LEU A 6 -4.10 -3.63 10.95
C LEU A 6 -4.28 -2.13 10.67
N THR A 7 -5.15 -1.77 9.73
CA THR A 7 -5.40 -0.37 9.36
C THR A 7 -6.19 0.35 10.45
N ALA A 8 -7.09 -0.35 11.16
CA ALA A 8 -7.83 0.24 12.28
C ALA A 8 -6.92 0.55 13.47
N ALA A 9 -5.99 -0.35 13.79
CA ALA A 9 -5.06 -0.20 14.90
C ALA A 9 -4.01 0.90 14.67
N LEU A 10 -3.68 1.20 13.41
CA LEU A 10 -2.58 2.09 13.05
C LEU A 10 -3.01 3.31 12.21
N TRP A 11 -4.31 3.59 12.14
CA TRP A 11 -4.82 4.79 11.45
C TRP A 11 -4.40 6.06 12.19
N GLY A 12 -3.95 7.09 11.45
CA GLY A 12 -3.54 8.37 12.04
C GLY A 12 -2.17 8.36 12.73
N VAL A 13 -1.48 7.21 12.70
CA VAL A 13 -0.12 7.05 13.22
C VAL A 13 0.87 7.78 12.30
N THR A 14 1.78 8.56 12.91
CA THR A 14 2.85 9.27 12.18
C THR A 14 3.86 8.29 11.58
N ASP A 15 4.66 8.74 10.62
CA ASP A 15 5.66 7.89 9.96
C ASP A 15 6.68 7.31 10.98
N ASP A 16 7.06 8.07 12.01
CA ASP A 16 7.97 7.61 13.08
C ASP A 16 7.32 6.57 13.99
N GLN A 17 6.06 6.78 14.39
CA GLN A 17 5.32 5.84 15.21
C GLN A 17 5.05 4.53 14.47
N LEU A 18 4.86 4.59 13.14
CA LEU A 18 4.73 3.41 12.30
C LEU A 18 6.00 2.56 12.31
N LEU A 19 7.17 3.21 12.15
CA LEU A 19 8.46 2.51 12.20
C LEU A 19 8.69 1.81 13.55
N LEU A 20 8.25 2.44 14.65
CA LEU A 20 8.31 1.84 15.97
C LEU A 20 7.35 0.64 16.08
N ALA A 21 6.11 0.77 15.62
CA ALA A 21 5.12 -0.31 15.64
C ALA A 21 5.56 -1.54 14.85
N LEU A 22 6.25 -1.36 13.71
CA LEU A 22 6.76 -2.47 12.89
C LEU A 22 7.91 -3.27 13.53
N ARG A 23 8.42 -2.83 14.69
CA ARG A 23 9.35 -3.61 15.52
C ARG A 23 8.64 -4.66 16.37
N ASP A 24 7.34 -4.48 16.62
CA ASP A 24 6.54 -5.45 17.35
C ASP A 24 6.27 -6.70 16.49
N PRO A 25 6.66 -7.91 16.94
CA PRO A 25 6.42 -9.14 16.19
C PRO A 25 4.94 -9.41 15.89
N ILE A 26 4.01 -8.98 16.76
CA ILE A 26 2.57 -9.13 16.55
C ILE A 26 2.12 -8.29 15.37
N VAL A 27 2.51 -7.01 15.35
CA VAL A 27 2.21 -6.10 14.24
C VAL A 27 2.78 -6.64 12.93
N ARG A 28 4.01 -7.16 12.95
CA ARG A 28 4.62 -7.78 11.75
C ARG A 28 3.85 -9.00 11.25
N ALA A 29 3.36 -9.83 12.15
CA ALA A 29 2.56 -10.99 11.78
C ALA A 29 1.25 -10.56 11.10
N LEU A 30 0.59 -9.53 11.63
CA LEU A 30 -0.61 -8.94 11.01
C LEU A 30 -0.30 -8.37 9.62
N VAL A 31 0.77 -7.59 9.47
CA VAL A 31 1.22 -7.07 8.14
C VAL A 31 1.48 -8.21 7.15
N THR A 32 2.13 -9.28 7.61
CA THR A 32 2.43 -10.44 6.75
C THR A 32 1.14 -11.12 6.30
N ALA A 33 0.17 -11.27 7.20
CA ALA A 33 -1.13 -11.88 6.92
C ALA A 33 -1.94 -11.12 5.85
N GLU A 34 -1.76 -9.81 5.71
CA GLU A 34 -2.42 -8.98 4.69
C GLU A 34 -1.85 -9.18 3.27
N LEU A 35 -0.67 -9.79 3.14
CA LEU A 35 0.04 -9.88 1.85
C LEU A 35 -0.79 -10.52 0.71
N PRO A 36 -1.55 -11.62 0.91
CA PRO A 36 -2.39 -12.19 -0.14
C PRO A 36 -3.53 -11.25 -0.57
N ALA A 37 -4.17 -10.57 0.39
CA ALA A 37 -5.22 -9.60 0.12
C ALA A 37 -4.65 -8.40 -0.66
N LEU A 38 -3.49 -7.89 -0.25
CA LEU A 38 -2.81 -6.81 -0.97
C LEU A 38 -2.46 -7.21 -2.41
N VAL A 39 -1.94 -8.43 -2.65
CA VAL A 39 -1.63 -8.91 -4.01
C VAL A 39 -2.88 -8.93 -4.89
N GLN A 40 -4.03 -9.34 -4.34
CA GLN A 40 -5.31 -9.28 -5.05
C GLN A 40 -5.74 -7.84 -5.33
N MET A 41 -5.65 -6.94 -4.34
CA MET A 41 -6.01 -5.53 -4.49
C MET A 41 -5.17 -4.83 -5.57
N LEU A 42 -3.87 -5.13 -5.65
CA LEU A 42 -3.00 -4.59 -6.70
C LEU A 42 -3.37 -5.14 -8.09
N GLU A 43 -3.83 -6.38 -8.18
CA GLU A 43 -4.34 -6.97 -9.42
C GLU A 43 -5.65 -6.30 -9.87
N GLU A 44 -6.58 -6.02 -8.97
CA GLU A 44 -7.80 -5.26 -9.23
C GLU A 44 -7.50 -3.82 -9.69
N GLN A 45 -6.40 -3.25 -9.20
CA GLN A 45 -5.85 -1.97 -9.68
C GLN A 45 -5.09 -2.08 -11.02
N ARG A 46 -5.15 -3.24 -11.69
CA ARG A 46 -4.56 -3.54 -13.01
C ARG A 46 -3.04 -3.50 -13.03
N LEU A 47 -2.37 -3.85 -11.93
CA LEU A 47 -0.91 -4.01 -11.94
C LEU A 47 -0.55 -5.42 -12.39
N THR A 48 0.46 -5.52 -13.25
CA THR A 48 1.06 -6.81 -13.63
C THR A 48 1.79 -7.46 -12.46
N ARG A 49 1.97 -8.79 -12.47
CA ARG A 49 2.76 -9.50 -11.45
C ARG A 49 4.18 -8.96 -11.30
N ARG A 50 4.77 -8.46 -12.40
CA ARG A 50 6.10 -7.84 -12.39
C ARG A 50 6.09 -6.53 -11.62
N GLU A 51 5.10 -5.67 -11.84
CA GLU A 51 4.95 -4.41 -11.10
C GLU A 51 4.63 -4.65 -9.63
N GLN A 52 3.73 -5.61 -9.34
CA GLN A 52 3.43 -6.04 -7.96
C GLN A 52 4.72 -6.48 -7.25
N GLY A 53 5.52 -7.33 -7.89
CA GLY A 53 6.80 -7.78 -7.36
C GLY A 53 7.78 -6.63 -7.11
N ALA A 54 7.90 -5.70 -8.07
CA ALA A 54 8.76 -4.54 -7.94
C ALA A 54 8.33 -3.61 -6.78
N MET A 55 7.02 -3.35 -6.62
CA MET A 55 6.51 -2.53 -5.50
C MET A 55 6.78 -3.17 -4.15
N LEU A 56 6.63 -4.49 -4.06
CA LEU A 56 6.79 -5.28 -2.83
C LEU A 56 8.22 -5.75 -2.57
N THR A 57 9.16 -5.51 -3.49
CA THR A 57 10.54 -6.08 -3.50
C THR A 57 10.56 -7.61 -3.45
N LEU A 58 9.59 -8.23 -4.14
CA LEU A 58 9.44 -9.68 -4.30
C LEU A 58 9.65 -10.06 -5.77
N SER A 59 10.04 -11.30 -6.02
CA SER A 59 10.03 -11.82 -7.40
C SER A 59 8.60 -12.03 -7.88
N ALA A 60 8.36 -11.89 -9.19
CA ALA A 60 7.04 -12.18 -9.79
C ALA A 60 6.57 -13.62 -9.48
N ARG A 61 7.51 -14.58 -9.39
CA ARG A 61 7.25 -15.96 -8.98
C ARG A 61 6.73 -16.04 -7.54
N THR A 62 7.34 -15.29 -6.61
CA THR A 62 6.86 -15.23 -5.22
C THR A 62 5.45 -14.65 -5.15
N VAL A 63 5.17 -13.59 -5.90
CA VAL A 63 3.83 -12.99 -5.99
C VAL A 63 2.80 -14.00 -6.53
N GLN A 64 3.13 -14.72 -7.61
CA GLN A 64 2.26 -15.75 -8.16
C GLN A 64 1.98 -16.87 -7.16
N ARG A 65 3.00 -17.32 -6.42
CA ARG A 65 2.85 -18.34 -5.38
C ARG A 65 1.95 -17.86 -4.23
N ILE A 66 2.10 -16.61 -3.79
CA ILE A 66 1.23 -16.02 -2.76
C ILE A 66 -0.22 -16.00 -3.25
N ARG A 67 -0.46 -15.56 -4.50
CA ARG A 67 -1.82 -15.54 -5.07
C ARG A 67 -2.45 -16.94 -5.15
N ALA A 68 -1.65 -17.97 -5.38
CA ALA A 68 -2.08 -19.35 -5.42
C ALA A 68 -2.32 -19.98 -4.02
N GLY A 69 -2.27 -19.20 -2.94
CA GLY A 69 -2.45 -19.70 -1.57
C GLY A 69 -1.21 -20.42 -1.01
N GLY A 70 -0.04 -20.24 -1.62
CA GLY A 70 1.21 -20.80 -1.13
C GLY A 70 1.71 -20.10 0.15
N PRO A 71 2.74 -20.68 0.80
CA PRO A 71 3.27 -20.14 2.05
C PRO A 71 3.85 -18.74 1.86
N GLN A 72 3.61 -17.88 2.85
CA GLN A 72 4.10 -16.51 2.86
C GLN A 72 5.62 -16.48 3.15
N PRO A 73 6.38 -15.59 2.48
CA PRO A 73 7.81 -15.46 2.75
C PRO A 73 8.06 -14.75 4.08
N ARG A 74 9.25 -14.97 4.67
CA ARG A 74 9.73 -14.12 5.75
C ARG A 74 9.99 -12.71 5.21
N LEU A 75 9.42 -11.71 5.87
CA LEU A 75 9.52 -10.31 5.45
C LEU A 75 10.60 -9.56 6.22
N SER A 76 11.41 -8.79 5.48
CA SER A 76 12.30 -7.77 6.05
C SER A 76 11.50 -6.54 6.47
N ASP A 77 12.15 -5.65 7.21
CA ASP A 77 11.53 -4.40 7.69
C ASP A 77 11.04 -3.53 6.53
N ASP A 78 11.86 -3.39 5.47
CA ASP A 78 11.49 -2.69 4.23
C ASP A 78 10.22 -3.26 3.60
N ARG A 79 10.10 -4.60 3.55
CA ARG A 79 8.91 -5.27 2.99
C ARG A 79 7.67 -5.06 3.85
N CYS A 80 7.81 -5.20 5.17
CA CYS A 80 6.70 -4.93 6.08
C CYS A 80 6.21 -3.49 5.94
N LEU A 81 7.14 -2.52 5.88
CA LEU A 81 6.81 -1.11 5.69
C LEU A 81 6.09 -0.88 4.36
N ARG A 82 6.59 -1.43 3.24
CA ARG A 82 5.93 -1.32 1.93
C ARG A 82 4.52 -1.89 1.92
N ILE A 83 4.34 -3.08 2.50
CA ILE A 83 3.02 -3.73 2.57
C ILE A 83 2.07 -2.87 3.38
N TYR A 84 2.48 -2.43 4.57
CA TYR A 84 1.67 -1.57 5.41
C TYR A 84 1.25 -0.29 4.65
N LEU A 85 2.22 0.42 4.06
CA LEU A 85 1.96 1.67 3.35
C LEU A 85 0.98 1.46 2.19
N LEU A 86 1.15 0.38 1.42
CA LEU A 86 0.26 0.07 0.30
C LEU A 86 -1.15 -0.31 0.75
N VAL A 87 -1.30 -1.07 1.84
CA VAL A 87 -2.61 -1.38 2.44
C VAL A 87 -3.31 -0.10 2.91
N ASP A 88 -2.59 0.76 3.61
CA ASP A 88 -3.12 2.03 4.15
C ASP A 88 -3.55 2.99 3.03
N ILE A 89 -2.67 3.19 2.03
CA ILE A 89 -2.98 3.98 0.82
C ILE A 89 -4.21 3.42 0.11
N HIS A 90 -4.27 2.12 -0.12
CA HIS A 90 -5.41 1.53 -0.82
C HIS A 90 -6.70 1.68 -0.02
N TRP A 91 -6.68 1.47 1.29
CA TRP A 91 -7.85 1.65 2.13
C TRP A 91 -8.39 3.08 2.02
N ALA A 92 -7.51 4.07 2.15
CA ALA A 92 -7.90 5.47 2.05
C ALA A 92 -8.40 5.85 0.64
N VAL A 93 -7.75 5.35 -0.42
CA VAL A 93 -8.16 5.58 -1.81
C VAL A 93 -9.47 4.90 -2.17
N SER A 94 -9.72 3.67 -1.72
CA SER A 94 -10.92 2.90 -2.12
C SER A 94 -12.22 3.60 -1.74
N ARG A 95 -12.20 4.47 -0.72
CA ARG A 95 -13.33 5.35 -0.35
C ARG A 95 -13.49 6.56 -1.27
N LEU A 96 -12.41 7.00 -1.92
CA LEU A 96 -12.36 8.18 -2.77
C LEU A 96 -12.54 7.84 -4.25
N HIS A 97 -11.99 6.70 -4.68
CA HIS A 97 -11.84 6.29 -6.07
C HIS A 97 -11.92 4.75 -6.17
N PRO A 98 -13.05 4.18 -6.61
CA PRO A 98 -13.22 2.74 -6.61
C PRO A 98 -12.36 2.00 -7.65
N ASP A 99 -12.12 2.59 -8.83
CA ASP A 99 -11.55 1.85 -9.97
C ASP A 99 -10.23 2.41 -10.51
N ALA A 100 -9.26 1.50 -10.70
CA ALA A 100 -8.00 1.70 -11.44
C ALA A 100 -7.23 2.99 -11.09
N TRP A 101 -7.34 3.47 -9.85
CA TRP A 101 -6.71 4.69 -9.38
C TRP A 101 -5.19 4.67 -9.60
N MET A 102 -4.55 3.52 -9.34
CA MET A 102 -3.10 3.35 -9.51
C MET A 102 -2.61 3.59 -10.95
N GLN A 103 -3.48 3.43 -11.95
CA GLN A 103 -3.15 3.55 -13.37
C GLN A 103 -3.59 4.88 -13.99
N ARG A 104 -4.27 5.74 -13.24
CA ARG A 104 -4.78 7.01 -13.76
C ARG A 104 -3.70 8.10 -13.65
N PRO A 105 -3.25 8.70 -14.78
CA PRO A 105 -2.33 9.82 -14.74
C PRO A 105 -2.91 11.02 -13.98
N ARG A 106 -2.06 11.74 -13.27
CA ARG A 106 -2.43 12.94 -12.49
C ARG A 106 -1.45 14.06 -12.78
N SER A 107 -1.96 15.26 -13.05
CA SER A 107 -1.11 16.40 -13.43
C SER A 107 -0.61 17.23 -12.25
N HIS A 108 -1.23 17.12 -11.07
CA HIS A 108 -0.82 17.84 -9.87
C HIS A 108 0.41 17.20 -9.21
N HIS A 109 1.14 17.98 -8.42
CA HIS A 109 2.18 17.45 -7.53
C HIS A 109 1.56 16.42 -6.56
N PRO A 110 2.21 15.27 -6.28
CA PRO A 110 3.57 14.86 -6.69
C PRO A 110 3.66 14.10 -8.03
N TYR A 111 2.54 13.90 -8.73
CA TYR A 111 2.47 13.01 -9.88
C TYR A 111 3.10 13.59 -11.16
N LEU A 112 2.98 14.90 -11.40
CA LEU A 112 3.59 15.59 -12.55
C LEU A 112 3.35 14.88 -13.90
N GLY A 113 2.11 14.42 -14.14
CA GLY A 113 1.69 13.69 -15.34
C GLY A 113 1.86 12.18 -15.27
N ARG A 114 2.44 11.64 -14.19
CA ARG A 114 2.65 10.20 -13.99
C ARG A 114 1.46 9.54 -13.28
N THR A 115 1.41 8.21 -13.31
CA THR A 115 0.45 7.43 -12.52
C THR A 115 0.97 7.20 -11.10
N PRO A 116 0.10 6.98 -10.10
CA PRO A 116 0.54 6.57 -8.76
C PRO A 116 1.46 5.33 -8.79
N ALA A 117 1.13 4.34 -9.64
CA ALA A 117 1.97 3.16 -9.80
C ALA A 117 3.38 3.50 -10.31
N ALA A 118 3.47 4.36 -11.33
CA ALA A 118 4.77 4.78 -11.87
C ALA A 118 5.60 5.53 -10.82
N LEU A 119 4.96 6.40 -10.02
CA LEU A 119 5.62 7.12 -8.93
C LEU A 119 6.25 6.15 -7.92
N ILE A 120 5.47 5.20 -7.41
CA ILE A 120 5.92 4.18 -6.45
C ILE A 120 7.07 3.35 -7.03
N LEU A 121 6.92 2.87 -8.27
CA LEU A 121 7.93 2.02 -8.92
C LEU A 121 9.28 2.73 -9.07
N SER A 122 9.29 4.03 -9.34
CA SER A 122 10.53 4.81 -9.45
C SER A 122 11.10 5.28 -8.12
N GLY A 123 10.24 5.54 -7.13
CA GLY A 123 10.63 6.27 -5.92
C GLY A 123 10.65 5.44 -4.64
N GLY A 124 10.22 4.18 -4.68
CA GLY A 124 10.28 3.26 -3.53
C GLY A 124 9.51 3.76 -2.30
N ILE A 125 10.09 3.53 -1.11
CA ILE A 125 9.49 3.96 0.17
C ILE A 125 9.28 5.47 0.25
N PRO A 126 10.24 6.34 -0.13
CA PRO A 126 10.00 7.79 -0.14
C PRO A 126 8.75 8.20 -0.93
N ALA A 127 8.53 7.60 -2.10
CA ALA A 127 7.31 7.83 -2.88
C ALA A 127 6.05 7.29 -2.21
N LEU A 128 6.11 6.11 -1.57
CA LEU A 128 4.99 5.57 -0.79
C LEU A 128 4.59 6.48 0.37
N LEU A 129 5.56 7.00 1.13
CA LEU A 129 5.31 7.92 2.25
C LEU A 129 4.69 9.24 1.76
N ALA A 130 5.23 9.81 0.67
CA ALA A 130 4.66 11.02 0.07
C ALA A 130 3.22 10.80 -0.40
N LEU A 131 2.95 9.66 -1.04
CA LEU A 131 1.63 9.30 -1.54
C LEU A 131 0.63 9.07 -0.40
N ARG A 132 1.04 8.36 0.66
CA ARG A 132 0.24 8.17 1.88
C ARG A 132 -0.20 9.50 2.48
N ARG A 133 0.75 10.42 2.69
CA ARG A 133 0.45 11.76 3.24
C ARG A 133 -0.56 12.50 2.38
N GLN A 134 -0.38 12.51 1.05
CA GLN A 134 -1.30 13.18 0.15
C GLN A 134 -2.71 12.56 0.19
N VAL A 135 -2.82 11.23 0.12
CA VAL A 135 -4.12 10.54 0.16
C VAL A 135 -4.83 10.79 1.49
N HIS A 136 -4.09 10.83 2.61
CA HIS A 136 -4.68 11.11 3.92
C HIS A 136 -5.18 12.55 4.03
N LEU A 137 -4.47 13.51 3.43
CA LEU A 137 -4.95 14.90 3.30
C LEU A 137 -6.22 14.98 2.44
N ASP A 138 -6.23 14.31 1.29
CA ASP A 138 -7.41 14.25 0.40
C ASP A 138 -8.62 13.64 1.12
N TRP A 139 -8.39 12.60 1.93
CA TRP A 139 -9.41 11.96 2.75
C TRP A 139 -9.94 12.89 3.84
N ALA A 140 -9.05 13.56 4.58
CA ALA A 140 -9.42 14.49 5.65
C ALA A 140 -10.26 15.67 5.13
N ASN A 141 -9.84 16.28 4.01
CA ASN A 141 -10.53 17.42 3.41
C ASN A 141 -11.96 17.09 2.97
N ARG A 142 -12.24 15.84 2.56
CA ARG A 142 -13.61 15.40 2.24
C ARG A 142 -14.47 15.13 3.46
N GLY A 143 -13.85 14.74 4.58
CA GLY A 143 -14.56 14.56 5.86
C GLY A 143 -14.97 15.86 6.53
N SER A 144 -14.36 16.99 6.17
CA SER A 144 -14.63 18.32 6.75
C SER A 144 -15.72 19.11 6.01
N SER A 145 -16.37 18.54 5.00
CA SER A 145 -17.42 19.21 4.19
C SER A 145 -18.85 18.84 4.60
N THR A 146 -19.06 18.37 5.82
CA THR A 146 -20.37 18.07 6.43
C THR A 146 -20.48 18.78 7.77
#